data_AF-A0A1G4RJF9-F1
#
_entry.id   AF-A0A1G4RJF9-F1
#
_cell.length_a   1.000
_cell.length_b   1.000
_cell.length_c   1.000
_cell.angle_alpha   90.00
_cell.angle_beta   90.00
_cell.angle_gamma   90.00
#
_symmetry.space_group_name_H-M   'P 1'
#
loop_
_entity.id
_entity.type
_entity.pdbx_description
1 polymer ?
#
loop_
_entity_poly.entity_id
_entity_poly.type
_entity_poly.pdbx_seq_one_letter_code
_entity_poly.pdbx_strand_id
1 'polypeptide(L)'
;MAKIHEVEGDILLSGAAAIAHGVAPNDHFDTGLALALRERYPSLAKDFRHYCRIENPKAGGLWVWSGVAEEGGAARIVNLLTQEAAENALGRPGRATTENVGHALKALARHVEAEGIASLALPRLATGVGGLDWAEVKPLIARHLSELDIPVYVYVVYHKGQKGQ
;
A
#
# COMPACT_ATOMS: atom_id res chain seq x y z
N MET A 1 21.19 2.51 5.25
CA MET A 1 20.43 1.41 5.92
C MET A 1 19.10 2.01 6.33
N ALA A 2 18.00 1.47 5.81
CA ALA A 2 16.67 1.95 6.13
C ALA A 2 16.41 1.76 7.61
N LYS A 3 15.87 2.79 8.25
CA LYS A 3 15.32 2.65 9.58
C LYS A 3 13.87 2.21 9.42
N ILE A 4 13.66 0.89 9.47
CA ILE A 4 12.31 0.32 9.55
C ILE A 4 11.84 0.45 11.00
N HIS A 5 10.75 1.17 11.19
CA HIS A 5 10.12 1.45 12.47
C HIS A 5 8.78 0.72 12.52
N GLU A 6 8.62 -0.24 13.43
CA GLU A 6 7.30 -0.75 13.76
C GLU A 6 6.61 0.25 14.68
N VAL A 7 5.41 0.70 14.30
CA VAL A 7 4.65 1.73 14.99
C VAL A 7 3.22 1.28 15.22
N GLU A 8 2.55 1.91 16.18
CA GLU A 8 1.12 1.71 16.43
C GLU A 8 0.34 3.00 16.20
N GLY A 9 -0.84 2.92 15.59
CA GLY A 9 -1.66 4.10 15.31
C GLY A 9 -2.54 3.98 14.06
N ASP A 10 -3.02 5.11 13.59
CA ASP A 10 -3.77 5.26 12.35
C ASP A 10 -2.84 5.72 11.24
N ILE A 11 -2.60 4.85 10.25
CA ILE A 11 -1.73 5.15 9.11
C ILE A 11 -2.21 6.33 8.28
N LEU A 12 -3.51 6.68 8.34
CA LEU A 12 -4.02 7.88 7.66
C LEU A 12 -3.48 9.17 8.29
N LEU A 13 -3.07 9.13 9.57
CA LEU A 13 -2.44 10.26 10.26
C LEU A 13 -0.92 10.26 10.12
N SER A 14 -0.36 9.39 9.27
CA SER A 14 1.06 9.32 8.99
C SER A 14 1.56 10.62 8.36
N GLY A 15 2.68 11.14 8.87
CA GLY A 15 3.42 12.24 8.25
C GLY A 15 4.40 11.78 7.16
N ALA A 16 4.34 10.52 6.74
CA ALA A 16 5.23 9.99 5.70
C ALA A 16 4.92 10.62 4.33
N ALA A 17 5.95 10.74 3.49
CA ALA A 17 5.84 11.33 2.16
C ALA A 17 4.98 10.47 1.19
N ALA A 18 4.87 9.17 1.45
CA ALA A 18 3.95 8.28 0.75
C ALA A 18 3.37 7.21 1.68
N ILE A 19 2.12 6.81 1.42
CA ILE A 19 1.49 5.62 2.02
C ILE A 19 1.44 4.53 0.95
N ALA A 20 1.99 3.36 1.24
CA ALA A 20 1.85 2.17 0.40
C ALA A 20 0.90 1.16 1.06
N HIS A 21 -0.05 0.63 0.29
CA HIS A 21 -1.01 -0.37 0.76
C HIS A 21 -1.28 -1.45 -0.27
N GLY A 22 -1.80 -2.59 0.17
CA GLY A 22 -2.09 -3.74 -0.68
C GLY A 22 -3.52 -3.72 -1.20
N VAL A 23 -3.68 -3.94 -2.50
CA VAL A 23 -4.96 -4.12 -3.19
C VAL A 23 -4.85 -5.24 -4.24
N ALA A 24 -5.95 -5.59 -4.88
CA ALA A 24 -5.96 -6.36 -6.11
C ALA A 24 -6.05 -5.46 -7.36
N PRO A 25 -5.68 -5.96 -8.56
CA PRO A 25 -6.19 -5.39 -9.80
C PRO A 25 -7.72 -5.34 -9.77
N ASN A 26 -8.29 -4.23 -10.25
CA ASN A 26 -9.74 -3.97 -10.24
C ASN A 26 -10.40 -3.96 -8.84
N ASP A 27 -9.63 -3.73 -7.77
CA ASP A 27 -10.19 -3.58 -6.42
C ASP A 27 -11.23 -2.45 -6.36
N HIS A 28 -12.32 -2.68 -5.62
CA HIS A 28 -13.42 -1.73 -5.45
C HIS A 28 -13.18 -0.72 -4.32
N PHE A 29 -12.14 -0.94 -3.52
CA PHE A 29 -11.77 -0.14 -2.35
C PHE A 29 -12.92 -0.09 -1.35
N ASP A 30 -13.53 -1.24 -1.06
CA ASP A 30 -14.75 -1.37 -0.26
C ASP A 30 -14.52 -1.90 1.15
N THR A 31 -13.29 -2.29 1.48
CA THR A 31 -12.92 -2.84 2.79
C THR A 31 -11.55 -2.35 3.27
N GLY A 32 -11.34 -2.45 4.59
CA GLY A 32 -10.04 -2.19 5.22
C GLY A 32 -9.47 -0.80 4.97
N LEU A 33 -8.14 -0.72 4.82
CA LEU A 33 -7.44 0.53 4.54
C LEU A 33 -7.80 1.12 3.18
N ALA A 34 -8.09 0.29 2.17
CA ALA A 34 -8.48 0.75 0.85
C ALA A 34 -9.80 1.55 0.91
N LEU A 35 -10.78 1.09 1.70
CA LEU A 35 -12.01 1.85 1.94
C LEU A 35 -11.73 3.20 2.59
N ALA A 36 -10.92 3.23 3.65
CA ALA A 36 -10.65 4.47 4.37
C ALA A 36 -9.88 5.47 3.49
N LEU A 37 -8.96 4.99 2.64
CA LEU A 37 -8.29 5.81 1.64
C LEU A 37 -9.25 6.32 0.56
N ARG A 38 -10.24 5.54 0.13
CA ARG A 38 -11.28 5.98 -0.82
C ARG A 38 -12.19 7.03 -0.20
N GLU A 39 -12.61 6.85 1.04
CA GLU A 39 -13.45 7.83 1.76
C GLU A 39 -12.72 9.17 1.89
N ARG A 40 -11.41 9.13 2.18
CA ARG A 40 -10.58 10.34 2.27
C ARG A 40 -10.22 10.94 0.91
N TYR A 41 -9.95 10.11 -0.08
CA TYR A 41 -9.55 10.52 -1.42
C TYR A 41 -10.45 9.86 -2.49
N PRO A 42 -11.68 10.34 -2.72
CA PRO A 42 -12.62 9.67 -3.65
C PRO A 42 -12.11 9.54 -5.08
N SER A 43 -11.24 10.46 -5.54
CA SER A 43 -10.59 10.40 -6.85
C SER A 43 -9.61 9.23 -6.98
N LEU A 44 -8.94 8.81 -5.90
CA LEU A 44 -8.03 7.65 -5.91
C LEU A 44 -8.70 6.40 -6.51
N ALA A 45 -9.87 6.04 -6.00
CA ALA A 45 -10.59 4.85 -6.47
C ALA A 45 -11.19 5.04 -7.87
N LYS A 46 -11.49 6.27 -8.29
CA LYS A 46 -11.95 6.56 -9.67
C LYS A 46 -10.80 6.39 -10.66
N ASP A 47 -9.65 6.96 -10.35
CA ASP A 47 -8.47 6.95 -11.20
C ASP A 47 -7.86 5.55 -11.27
N PHE A 48 -7.85 4.79 -10.16
CA PHE A 48 -7.42 3.40 -10.15
C PHE A 48 -8.28 2.49 -11.04
N ARG A 49 -9.61 2.65 -11.01
CA ARG A 49 -10.52 1.94 -11.92
C ARG A 49 -10.27 2.29 -13.37
N HIS A 50 -10.00 3.56 -13.66
CA HIS A 50 -9.65 4.00 -15.02
C HIS A 50 -8.35 3.36 -15.50
N TYR A 51 -7.31 3.38 -14.66
CA TYR A 51 -6.04 2.71 -14.89
C TYR A 51 -6.22 1.21 -15.15
N CYS A 52 -6.97 0.49 -14.30
CA CYS A 52 -7.16 -0.95 -14.47
C CYS A 52 -7.87 -1.30 -15.78
N ARG A 53 -8.82 -0.47 -16.22
CA ARG A 53 -9.53 -0.66 -17.49
C ARG A 53 -8.64 -0.48 -18.73
N ILE A 54 -7.67 0.43 -18.67
CA ILE A 54 -6.78 0.71 -19.80
C ILE A 54 -5.62 -0.28 -19.82
N GLU A 55 -4.96 -0.45 -18.69
CA GLU A 55 -3.68 -1.16 -18.61
C GLU A 55 -3.83 -2.66 -18.31
N ASN A 56 -5.01 -3.09 -17.84
CA ASN A 56 -5.29 -4.46 -17.42
C ASN A 56 -4.15 -5.07 -16.58
N PRO A 57 -3.78 -4.43 -15.46
CA PRO A 57 -2.57 -4.78 -14.72
C PRO A 57 -2.69 -6.15 -14.06
N LYS A 58 -1.54 -6.80 -13.89
CA LYS A 58 -1.43 -8.07 -13.15
C LYS A 58 -0.94 -7.84 -11.72
N ALA A 59 -1.14 -8.83 -10.87
CA ALA A 59 -0.55 -8.84 -9.53
C ALA A 59 0.99 -8.80 -9.58
N GLY A 60 1.61 -8.36 -8.48
CA GLY A 60 3.05 -8.15 -8.35
C GLY A 60 3.54 -6.77 -8.80
N GLY A 61 2.67 -5.94 -9.37
CA GLY A 61 2.96 -4.55 -9.75
C GLY A 61 2.62 -3.51 -8.69
N LEU A 62 2.74 -2.24 -9.07
CA LEU A 62 2.23 -1.11 -8.29
C LEU A 62 1.63 -0.05 -9.21
N TRP A 63 0.75 0.76 -8.65
CA TRP A 63 0.27 1.99 -9.30
C TRP A 63 0.24 3.15 -8.30
N VAL A 64 0.71 4.30 -8.72
CA VAL A 64 0.88 5.48 -7.87
C VAL A 64 -0.19 6.50 -8.19
N TRP A 65 -0.83 6.99 -7.14
CA TRP A 65 -1.75 8.10 -7.21
C TRP A 65 -1.17 9.30 -6.48
N SER A 66 -1.39 10.49 -7.04
CA SER A 66 -1.07 11.76 -6.40
C SER A 66 -2.30 12.64 -6.36
N GLY A 67 -2.50 13.33 -5.24
CA GLY A 67 -3.57 14.30 -5.06
C GLY A 67 -3.22 15.34 -4.00
N VAL A 68 -4.24 15.99 -3.44
CA VAL A 68 -4.07 17.04 -2.42
C VAL A 68 -4.52 16.50 -1.07
N ALA A 69 -3.68 16.66 -0.04
CA ALA A 69 -4.03 16.29 1.33
C ALA A 69 -5.04 17.29 1.93
N GLU A 70 -5.88 16.85 2.88
CA GLU A 70 -6.90 17.70 3.51
C GLU A 70 -6.32 18.93 4.21
N GLU A 71 -5.12 18.79 4.79
CA GLU A 71 -4.39 19.86 5.49
C GLU A 71 -3.59 20.77 4.53
N GLY A 72 -3.70 20.53 3.22
CA GLY A 72 -2.87 21.14 2.19
C GLY A 72 -1.59 20.32 1.89
N GLY A 73 -1.02 20.52 0.71
CA GLY A 73 0.16 19.77 0.23
C GLY A 73 -0.20 18.52 -0.59
N ALA A 74 0.83 17.77 -0.98
CA ALA A 74 0.68 16.60 -1.84
C ALA A 74 0.38 15.34 -1.03
N ALA A 75 -0.65 14.60 -1.42
CA ALA A 75 -0.90 13.23 -0.97
C ALA A 75 -0.35 12.25 -2.02
N ARG A 76 0.42 11.24 -1.59
CA ARG A 76 0.94 10.19 -2.48
C ARG A 76 0.59 8.81 -1.95
N ILE A 77 -0.20 8.06 -2.73
CA ILE A 77 -0.66 6.71 -2.38
C ILE A 77 -0.10 5.72 -3.39
N VAL A 78 0.63 4.70 -2.92
CA VAL A 78 1.17 3.62 -3.74
C VAL A 78 0.33 2.36 -3.53
N ASN A 79 -0.40 1.96 -4.57
CA ASN A 79 -1.28 0.81 -4.58
C ASN A 79 -0.48 -0.41 -5.04
N LEU A 80 -0.11 -1.27 -4.11
CA LEU A 80 0.65 -2.50 -4.36
C LEU A 80 -0.33 -3.61 -4.75
N LEU A 81 -0.15 -4.19 -5.95
CA LEU A 81 -1.05 -5.22 -6.48
C LEU A 81 -0.68 -6.59 -5.88
N THR A 82 -0.93 -6.74 -4.59
CA THR A 82 -0.49 -7.92 -3.80
C THR A 82 -1.40 -9.14 -3.95
N GLN A 83 -2.63 -8.92 -4.41
CA GLN A 83 -3.68 -9.93 -4.51
C GLN A 83 -4.03 -10.20 -5.98
N GLU A 84 -4.49 -11.41 -6.26
CA GLU A 84 -5.06 -11.73 -7.57
C GLU A 84 -6.37 -10.97 -7.81
N ALA A 85 -6.61 -10.63 -9.09
CA ALA A 85 -7.86 -10.02 -9.50
C ALA A 85 -9.05 -10.92 -9.18
N ALA A 86 -10.23 -10.32 -8.99
CA ALA A 86 -11.46 -11.10 -8.92
C ALA A 86 -11.70 -11.86 -10.23
N GLU A 87 -12.20 -13.11 -10.13
CA GLU A 87 -12.50 -13.94 -11.31
C GLU A 87 -13.56 -13.32 -12.24
N ASN A 88 -14.40 -12.45 -11.70
CA ASN A 88 -15.39 -11.69 -12.45
C ASN A 88 -15.58 -10.30 -11.83
N ALA A 89 -16.22 -9.39 -12.58
CA ALA A 89 -16.36 -7.97 -12.21
C ALA A 89 -17.14 -7.71 -10.90
N LEU A 90 -17.93 -8.69 -10.43
CA LEU A 90 -18.70 -8.62 -9.19
C LEU A 90 -18.07 -9.45 -8.06
N GLY A 91 -16.96 -10.14 -8.35
CA GLY A 91 -16.29 -11.04 -7.44
C GLY A 91 -15.43 -10.30 -6.43
N ARG A 92 -15.02 -11.03 -5.38
CA ARG A 92 -14.03 -10.54 -4.43
C ARG A 92 -12.63 -10.81 -4.95
N PRO A 93 -11.64 -9.96 -4.61
CA PRO A 93 -10.24 -10.25 -4.83
C PRO A 93 -9.84 -11.65 -4.37
N GLY A 94 -8.86 -12.24 -5.07
CA GLY A 94 -8.18 -13.45 -4.60
C GLY A 94 -7.33 -13.19 -3.36
N ARG A 95 -6.69 -14.26 -2.87
CA ARG A 95 -5.69 -14.16 -1.80
C ARG A 95 -4.43 -13.46 -2.30
N ALA A 96 -3.70 -12.86 -1.37
CA ALA A 96 -2.34 -12.43 -1.64
C ALA A 96 -1.41 -13.65 -1.64
N THR A 97 -0.29 -13.53 -2.36
CA THR A 97 0.79 -14.52 -2.33
C THR A 97 2.07 -13.82 -1.91
N THR A 98 2.96 -14.57 -1.24
CA THR A 98 4.30 -14.06 -0.87
C THR A 98 5.11 -13.65 -2.10
N GLU A 99 4.90 -14.31 -3.24
CA GLU A 99 5.47 -13.94 -4.54
C GLU A 99 5.00 -12.56 -5.01
N ASN A 100 3.67 -12.32 -5.07
CA ASN A 100 3.12 -11.03 -5.49
C ASN A 100 3.53 -9.91 -4.52
N VAL A 101 3.55 -10.19 -3.22
CA VAL A 101 4.04 -9.25 -2.19
C VAL A 101 5.52 -8.91 -2.42
N GLY A 102 6.37 -9.91 -2.64
CA GLY A 102 7.80 -9.71 -2.91
C GLY A 102 8.04 -8.90 -4.19
N HIS A 103 7.31 -9.21 -5.27
CA HIS A 103 7.38 -8.45 -6.52
C HIS A 103 6.95 -7.00 -6.35
N ALA A 104 5.83 -6.75 -5.66
CA ALA A 104 5.34 -5.41 -5.43
C ALA A 104 6.28 -4.59 -4.52
N LEU A 105 6.85 -5.20 -3.47
CA LEU A 105 7.83 -4.55 -2.60
C LEU A 105 9.14 -4.23 -3.33
N LYS A 106 9.60 -5.13 -4.21
CA LYS A 106 10.75 -4.85 -5.09
C LYS A 106 10.46 -3.70 -6.06
N ALA A 107 9.26 -3.63 -6.61
CA ALA A 107 8.83 -2.50 -7.44
C ALA A 107 8.77 -1.20 -6.64
N LEU A 108 8.27 -1.27 -5.39
CA LEU A 108 8.19 -0.13 -4.49
C LEU A 108 9.56 0.44 -4.15
N ALA A 109 10.53 -0.41 -3.80
CA ALA A 109 11.90 0.02 -3.51
C ALA A 109 12.50 0.82 -4.69
N ARG A 110 12.40 0.29 -5.91
CA ARG A 110 12.87 0.97 -7.13
C ARG A 110 12.16 2.30 -7.37
N HIS A 111 10.85 2.34 -7.12
CA HIS A 111 10.06 3.56 -7.30
C HIS A 111 10.45 4.64 -6.27
N VAL A 112 10.64 4.25 -5.00
CA VAL A 112 11.10 5.15 -3.94
C VAL A 112 12.43 5.81 -4.30
N GLU A 113 13.40 5.02 -4.77
CA GLU A 113 14.72 5.52 -5.17
C GLU A 113 14.62 6.42 -6.40
N ALA A 114 13.87 6.01 -7.43
CA ALA A 114 13.75 6.75 -8.67
C ALA A 114 13.07 8.12 -8.50
N GLU A 115 12.05 8.20 -7.64
CA GLU A 115 11.29 9.43 -7.41
C GLU A 115 11.78 10.25 -6.20
N GLY A 116 12.83 9.79 -5.51
CA GLY A 116 13.34 10.44 -4.31
C GLY A 116 12.29 10.58 -3.20
N ILE A 117 11.47 9.55 -2.97
CA ILE A 117 10.45 9.58 -1.90
C ILE A 117 11.16 9.64 -0.54
N ALA A 118 10.88 10.69 0.25
CA ALA A 118 11.63 10.96 1.48
C ALA A 118 11.27 10.08 2.69
N SER A 119 10.09 9.45 2.71
CA SER A 119 9.64 8.56 3.77
C SER A 119 8.42 7.74 3.34
N LEU A 120 8.24 6.56 3.95
CA LEU A 120 7.22 5.60 3.54
C LEU A 120 6.45 5.07 4.75
N ALA A 121 5.13 4.94 4.63
CA ALA A 121 4.30 4.22 5.60
C ALA A 121 3.62 3.01 4.95
N LEU A 122 3.63 1.86 5.63
CA LEU A 122 2.93 0.64 5.24
C LEU A 122 2.11 0.08 6.42
N PRO A 123 0.96 -0.55 6.17
CA PRO A 123 0.33 -1.41 7.17
C PRO A 123 1.07 -2.75 7.28
N ARG A 124 0.56 -3.68 8.10
CA ARG A 124 0.86 -5.12 7.92
C ARG A 124 0.30 -5.60 6.58
N LEU A 125 1.10 -5.41 5.54
CA LEU A 125 0.74 -5.59 4.14
C LEU A 125 0.17 -7.00 3.90
N ALA A 126 -0.94 -7.13 3.18
CA ALA A 126 -1.54 -8.41 2.83
C ALA A 126 -1.95 -9.35 3.99
N THR A 127 -1.82 -8.93 5.26
CA THR A 127 -2.28 -9.69 6.44
C THR A 127 -3.65 -9.15 6.87
N GLY A 128 -4.73 -9.85 6.51
CA GLY A 128 -6.10 -9.32 6.59
C GLY A 128 -6.94 -9.89 5.45
N VAL A 129 -7.52 -9.03 4.60
CA VAL A 129 -8.22 -9.46 3.37
C VAL A 129 -7.30 -10.34 2.49
N GLY A 130 -6.02 -9.97 2.39
CA GLY A 130 -5.01 -10.73 1.65
C GLY A 130 -4.72 -12.13 2.22
N GLY A 131 -4.98 -12.36 3.51
CA GLY A 131 -4.94 -13.68 4.14
C GLY A 131 -3.55 -14.28 4.45
N LEU A 132 -2.46 -13.53 4.27
CA LEU A 132 -1.11 -14.01 4.63
C LEU A 132 -0.82 -13.85 6.12
N ASP A 133 0.07 -14.70 6.65
CA ASP A 133 0.62 -14.52 7.99
C ASP A 133 1.64 -13.38 7.99
N TRP A 134 1.66 -12.61 9.08
CA TRP A 134 2.67 -11.58 9.28
C TRP A 134 4.08 -12.14 9.39
N ALA A 135 4.24 -13.36 9.90
CA ALA A 135 5.52 -14.06 9.93
C ALA A 135 6.07 -14.32 8.50
N GLU A 136 5.21 -14.40 7.49
CA GLU A 136 5.60 -14.55 6.08
C GLU A 136 5.89 -13.19 5.41
N VAL A 137 5.13 -12.16 5.77
CA VAL A 137 5.25 -10.83 5.14
C VAL A 137 6.38 -9.99 5.73
N LYS A 138 6.58 -10.00 7.05
CA LYS A 138 7.60 -9.19 7.73
C LYS A 138 9.00 -9.38 7.15
N PRO A 139 9.47 -10.63 6.86
CA PRO A 139 10.76 -10.84 6.22
C PRO A 139 10.85 -10.26 4.80
N LEU A 140 9.74 -10.22 4.05
CA LEU A 140 9.72 -9.64 2.70
C LEU A 140 9.89 -8.13 2.73
N ILE A 141 9.21 -7.46 3.67
CA ILE A 141 9.37 -6.02 3.91
C ILE A 141 10.82 -5.70 4.26
N ALA A 142 11.39 -6.44 5.23
CA ALA A 142 12.79 -6.27 5.61
C ALA A 142 13.71 -6.47 4.39
N ARG A 143 13.57 -7.59 3.67
CA ARG A 143 14.41 -7.94 2.51
C ARG A 143 14.43 -6.87 1.43
N HIS A 144 13.30 -6.23 1.15
CA HIS A 144 13.17 -5.31 0.02
C HIS A 144 13.35 -3.85 0.39
N LEU A 145 13.05 -3.47 1.64
CA LEU A 145 13.03 -2.07 2.05
C LEU A 145 14.17 -1.69 3.00
N SER A 146 14.94 -2.65 3.56
CA SER A 146 16.03 -2.36 4.51
C SER A 146 17.22 -1.60 3.91
N GLU A 147 17.38 -1.63 2.59
CA GLU A 147 18.49 -0.97 1.89
C GLU A 147 18.20 0.50 1.56
N LEU A 148 16.93 0.92 1.60
CA LEU A 148 16.53 2.30 1.32
C LEU A 148 17.15 3.28 2.31
N ASP A 149 17.52 4.49 1.91
CA ASP A 149 18.09 5.49 2.83
C ASP A 149 17.04 6.44 3.42
N ILE A 150 15.85 5.91 3.69
CA ILE A 150 14.69 6.66 4.19
C ILE A 150 14.04 5.97 5.39
N PRO A 151 13.33 6.70 6.26
CA PRO A 151 12.51 6.08 7.29
C PRO A 151 11.30 5.36 6.66
N VAL A 152 11.10 4.11 7.10
CA VAL A 152 9.98 3.27 6.69
C VAL A 152 9.18 2.90 7.94
N TYR A 153 7.92 3.34 8.02
CA TYR A 153 7.05 3.09 9.16
C TYR A 153 6.07 1.96 8.84
N VAL A 154 6.09 0.90 9.63
CA VAL A 154 5.20 -0.26 9.50
C VAL A 154 4.21 -0.24 10.65
N TYR A 155 2.95 0.05 10.34
CA TYR A 155 1.85 0.10 11.30
C TYR A 155 1.41 -1.32 11.66
N VAL A 156 1.88 -1.80 12.81
CA VAL A 156 1.67 -3.18 13.28
C VAL A 156 0.41 -3.36 14.13
N VAL A 157 -0.04 -2.29 14.79
CA VAL A 157 -1.28 -2.25 15.56
C VAL A 157 -2.07 -0.99 15.17
N TYR A 158 -3.37 -1.17 14.91
CA TYR A 158 -4.26 -0.08 14.52
C TYR A 158 -4.94 0.56 15.73
N HIS A 159 -4.77 1.87 15.89
CA HIS A 159 -5.52 2.68 16.85
C HIS A 159 -6.20 3.84 16.13
N LYS A 160 -7.53 3.77 15.97
CA LYS A 160 -8.30 4.76 15.22
C LYS A 160 -8.08 6.18 15.74
N GLY A 161 -7.72 7.10 14.86
CA GLY A 161 -7.54 8.52 15.18
C GLY A 161 -6.31 8.84 16.04
N GLN A 162 -5.41 7.89 16.28
CA GLN A 162 -4.17 8.13 17.01
C GLN A 162 -3.00 8.26 16.03
N LYS A 163 -2.17 9.29 16.19
CA LYS A 163 -0.96 9.45 15.37
C LYS A 163 0.02 8.31 15.69
N GLY A 164 0.69 7.79 14.66
CA GLY A 164 1.73 6.77 14.82
C GLY A 164 2.82 7.19 15.79
N GLN A 165 3.14 6.33 16.75
CA GLN A 165 4.24 6.47 17.71
C GLN A 165 5.19 5.28 17.62
#